data_AF-A0A1V5PC40-F1
#
_entry.id   AF-A0A1V5PC40-F1
#
_cell.length_a   1.000
_cell.length_b   1.000
_cell.length_c   1.000
_cell.angle_alpha   90.00
_cell.angle_beta   90.00
_cell.angle_gamma   90.00
#
_symmetry.space_group_name_H-M   'P 1'
#
loop_
_entity.id
_entity.type
_entity.pdbx_description
1 polymer ?
#
loop_
_entity_poly.entity_id
_entity_poly.type
_entity_poly.pdbx_seq_one_letter_code
_entity_poly.pdbx_strand_id
1 'polypeptide(L)' 'MAKAGMRRPDPKDPHGTESNHKMHIPKNDVRPVPEIQGKAKYGHEKSKPID' A
#
# COMPACT_ATOMS: atom_id res chain seq x y z
N MET A 1 25.26 -3.64 33.13
CA MET A 1 25.14 -3.47 31.66
C MET A 1 23.68 -3.29 31.31
N ALA A 2 23.24 -2.05 31.06
CA ALA A 2 21.92 -1.86 30.45
C ALA A 2 21.97 -2.51 29.07
N LYS A 3 21.08 -3.47 28.81
CA LYS A 3 20.97 -4.13 27.51
C LYS A 3 20.82 -3.02 26.49
N ALA A 4 21.80 -2.84 25.60
CA ALA A 4 21.81 -1.81 24.57
C ALA A 4 20.72 -2.14 23.55
N GLY A 5 19.47 -1.89 23.96
CA GLY A 5 18.29 -2.00 23.15
C GLY A 5 18.25 -0.85 22.15
N MET A 6 17.53 -1.08 21.06
CA MET A 6 17.29 -0.09 20.01
C MET A 6 16.97 1.27 20.63
N ARG A 7 17.71 2.31 20.22
CA ARG A 7 17.44 3.70 20.65
C ARG A 7 15.97 3.98 20.39
N ARG A 8 15.26 4.48 21.40
CA ARG A 8 13.98 5.17 21.18
C ARG A 8 14.30 6.41 20.33
N PRO A 9 13.73 6.55 19.13
CA PRO A 9 13.91 7.78 18.35
C PRO A 9 13.45 8.97 19.18
N ASP A 10 14.20 10.06 19.16
CA ASP A 10 13.77 11.27 19.87
C ASP A 10 12.46 11.77 19.25
N PRO A 11 11.53 12.38 20.01
CA PRO A 11 10.27 12.89 19.45
C PRO A 11 10.44 13.97 18.37
N LYS A 12 11.66 14.50 18.23
CA LYS A 12 12.06 15.48 17.21
C LYS A 12 12.72 14.82 15.99
N ASP A 13 13.13 13.56 16.10
CA ASP A 13 13.67 12.81 14.98
C ASP A 13 12.49 12.39 14.09
N PRO A 14 12.57 12.62 12.78
CA PRO A 14 11.52 12.19 11.86
C PRO A 14 11.38 10.68 11.96
N HIS A 15 10.19 10.23 12.37
CA HIS A 15 9.89 8.80 12.34
C HIS A 15 9.86 8.36 10.88
N GLY A 16 10.33 7.15 10.56
CA GLY A 16 10.67 6.71 9.18
C GLY A 16 9.57 6.83 8.10
N THR A 17 8.35 7.21 8.46
CA THR A 17 7.22 7.51 7.59
C THR A 17 7.03 8.99 7.25
N GLU A 18 7.78 9.91 7.88
CA GLU A 18 7.67 11.38 7.68
C GLU A 18 8.66 11.92 6.63
N SER A 19 9.28 11.02 5.87
CA SER A 19 10.17 11.38 4.78
C SER A 19 9.38 12.00 3.63
N ASN A 20 9.57 13.30 3.38
CA ASN A 20 9.05 14.00 2.20
C ASN A 20 9.76 13.60 0.89
N HIS A 21 10.65 12.60 0.92
CA HIS A 21 11.32 12.10 -0.26
C HIS A 21 10.32 11.38 -1.18
N LYS A 22 9.95 12.07 -2.26
CA LYS A 22 9.15 11.48 -3.34
C LYS A 22 10.00 10.45 -4.07
N MET A 23 9.44 9.27 -4.30
CA MET A 23 10.07 8.27 -5.16
C MET A 23 10.05 8.77 -6.62
N HIS A 24 11.22 8.94 -7.23
CA HIS A 24 11.38 9.33 -8.64
C HIS A 24 11.24 8.12 -9.58
N ILE A 25 10.15 7.38 -9.42
CA ILE A 25 9.81 6.26 -10.29
C ILE A 25 8.94 6.83 -11.43
N PRO A 26 9.20 6.46 -12.70
CA PRO A 26 8.35 6.87 -13.81
C PRO A 26 6.90 6.44 -13.52
N LYS A 27 5.96 7.36 -13.74
CA LYS A 27 4.54 7.05 -13.59
C LYS A 27 4.15 6.06 -14.70
N ASN A 28 3.17 5.22 -14.39
CA ASN A 28 2.61 4.35 -15.41
C ASN A 28 1.83 5.21 -16.42
N ASP A 29 2.32 5.27 -17.66
CA ASP A 29 1.66 5.95 -18.78
C ASP A 29 0.57 5.07 -19.42
N VAL A 30 0.48 3.79 -19.04
CA VAL A 30 -0.54 2.87 -19.54
C VAL A 30 -1.87 3.18 -18.89
N ARG A 31 -2.92 3.26 -19.73
CA ARG A 31 -4.29 3.45 -19.27
C ARG A 31 -4.69 2.34 -18.28
N PRO A 32 -5.48 2.66 -17.24
CA PRO A 32 -6.06 1.64 -16.38
C PRO A 32 -6.77 0.57 -17.20
N VAL A 33 -6.60 -0.69 -16.81
CA VAL A 33 -7.34 -1.80 -17.41
C VAL A 33 -8.83 -1.55 -17.23
N PRO A 34 -9.67 -1.75 -18.28
CA PRO A 34 -11.12 -1.60 -18.16
C PRO A 34 -11.69 -2.50 -17.05
N GLU A 35 -12.80 -2.07 -16.44
CA GLU A 35 -13.50 -2.90 -15.46
C GLU A 35 -13.91 -4.23 -16.10
N ILE A 36 -13.57 -5.33 -15.42
CA ILE A 36 -13.95 -6.67 -15.85
C ILE A 36 -15.46 -6.84 -15.62
N GLN A 37 -16.20 -7.11 -16.68
CA GLN A 37 -17.65 -7.25 -16.66
C GLN A 37 -18.14 -8.68 -16.89
N GLY A 38 -19.40 -8.94 -16.52
CA GLY A 38 -20.10 -10.17 -16.86
C GLY A 38 -19.50 -11.41 -16.23
N LYS A 39 -19.47 -12.52 -16.96
CA LYS A 39 -18.97 -13.82 -16.46
C LYS A 39 -17.51 -13.79 -16.02
N ALA A 40 -16.71 -12.86 -16.53
CA ALA A 40 -15.32 -12.70 -16.12
C ALA A 40 -15.17 -12.04 -14.74
N LYS A 41 -16.20 -11.31 -14.25
CA LYS A 41 -16.23 -10.71 -12.92
C LYS A 41 -16.47 -11.74 -11.81
N TYR A 42 -17.01 -12.91 -12.17
CA TYR A 42 -17.40 -13.95 -11.23
C TYR A 42 -16.52 -15.18 -11.44
N GLY A 43 -15.95 -15.71 -10.35
CA GLY A 43 -15.36 -17.04 -10.35
C GLY A 43 -16.46 -18.12 -10.50
N HIS A 44 -16.08 -19.39 -10.35
CA HIS A 44 -17.06 -20.48 -10.40
C HIS A 44 -18.17 -20.31 -9.34
N GLU A 45 -17.81 -19.74 -8.19
CA GLU A 45 -18.74 -19.27 -7.16
C GLU A 45 -19.22 -17.85 -7.45
N LYS A 46 -20.54 -17.69 -7.57
CA LYS A 46 -21.18 -16.38 -7.64
C LYS A 46 -21.17 -15.77 -6.24
N SER A 47 -20.39 -14.71 -6.03
CA SER A 47 -20.55 -13.88 -4.83
C SER A 47 -21.93 -13.22 -4.87
N LYS A 48 -22.81 -13.62 -3.94
CA LYS A 48 -24.08 -12.93 -3.74
C LYS A 48 -23.81 -11.57 -3.09
N PRO A 49 -24.63 -10.54 -3.36
CA PRO A 49 -24.60 -9.31 -2.57
C PRO A 49 -24.76 -9.65 -1.09
N ILE A 50 -23.96 -9.01 -0.25
CA ILE A 50 -24.16 -9.01 1.20
C ILE A 50 -25.21 -7.93 1.44
N ASP A 51 -26.37 -8.33 1.96
CA ASP A 51 -27.43 -7.42 2.45
C ASP A 51 -26.99 -6.71 3.74
#